data_AF-A0A7X7DZK1-F1
#
_entry.id   AF-A0A7X7DZK1-F1
#
_cell.length_a   1.000
_cell.length_b   1.000
_cell.length_c   1.000
_cell.angle_alpha   90.00
_cell.angle_beta   90.00
_cell.angle_gamma   90.00
#
_symmetry.space_group_name_H-M   'P 1'
#
loop_
_entity.id
_entity.type
_entity.pdbx_description
1 polymer ?
#
loop_
_entity_poly.entity_id
_entity_poly.type
_entity_poly.pdbx_seq_one_letter_code
_entity_poly.pdbx_strand_id
1 'polypeptide(L)'
;MKPDQITPCDVVFDALPSGQIMKIAPSFLEQGTKIIDLGTDFRLKNKADWENKYDKKHENWSLVEEAVYEITELHRVEIRKARIIANPGCYSSASILAVAPLVKANNRFRNHHPEIANNIVPCNVVDHRHTYEIEQGLRNLSSGEVTVHFTTSYVPNNPWNTCNLPLLPHPEYYTG
;
A
#
# COMPACT_ATOMS: atom_id res chain seq x y z
N MET A 1 -13.42 -22.91 9.68
CA MET A 1 -14.69 -22.26 9.27
C MET A 1 -14.61 -22.06 7.77
N LYS A 2 -15.55 -22.59 6.99
CA LYS A 2 -15.53 -22.36 5.55
C LYS A 2 -16.05 -20.94 5.24
N PRO A 3 -15.58 -20.24 4.19
CA PRO A 3 -16.00 -18.86 3.90
C PRO A 3 -17.51 -18.68 3.71
N ASP A 4 -18.22 -19.75 3.33
CA ASP A 4 -19.68 -19.83 3.15
C ASP A 4 -20.46 -19.99 4.47
N GLN A 5 -19.79 -20.26 5.59
CA GLN A 5 -20.43 -20.37 6.90
C GLN A 5 -20.22 -19.07 7.67
N ILE A 6 -21.01 -18.04 7.33
CA ILE A 6 -20.93 -16.73 7.99
C ILE A 6 -21.74 -16.78 9.29
N THR A 7 -21.06 -16.60 10.42
CA THR A 7 -21.72 -16.37 11.72
C THR A 7 -21.78 -14.85 11.94
N PRO A 8 -22.90 -14.29 12.43
CA PRO A 8 -22.98 -12.85 12.68
C PRO A 8 -21.83 -12.38 13.60
N CYS A 9 -21.13 -11.34 13.18
CA CYS A 9 -20.03 -10.74 13.93
C CYS A 9 -19.95 -9.23 13.67
N ASP A 10 -19.42 -8.48 14.63
CA ASP A 10 -19.26 -7.03 14.50
C ASP A 10 -18.14 -6.65 13.52
N VAL A 11 -17.08 -7.47 13.48
CA VAL A 11 -15.88 -7.24 12.67
C VAL A 11 -15.34 -8.57 12.13
N VAL A 12 -14.89 -8.58 10.87
CA VAL A 12 -14.15 -9.69 10.25
C VAL A 12 -12.76 -9.21 9.82
N PHE A 13 -11.74 -10.01 10.12
CA PHE A 13 -10.40 -9.87 9.57
C PHE A 13 -10.28 -10.83 8.40
N ASP A 14 -10.18 -10.29 7.19
CA ASP A 14 -9.98 -11.09 6.00
C ASP A 14 -8.49 -11.29 5.72
N ALA A 15 -8.11 -12.53 5.47
CA ALA A 15 -6.78 -12.94 5.06
C ALA A 15 -6.84 -13.96 3.91
N LEU A 16 -7.93 -13.92 3.13
CA LEU A 16 -8.12 -14.81 2.00
C LEU A 16 -7.15 -14.48 0.85
N PRO A 17 -6.89 -15.43 -0.05
CA PRO A 17 -6.17 -15.14 -1.28
C PRO A 17 -6.88 -14.08 -2.14
N SER A 18 -6.11 -13.28 -2.87
CA SER A 18 -6.61 -12.19 -3.71
C SER A 18 -7.74 -12.62 -4.66
N GLY A 19 -8.84 -11.88 -4.61
CA GLY A 19 -10.06 -12.04 -5.40
C GLY A 19 -11.18 -12.85 -4.73
N GLN A 20 -11.02 -13.27 -3.48
CA GLN A 20 -12.05 -14.04 -2.77
C GLN A 20 -12.96 -13.13 -1.94
N ILE A 21 -12.39 -12.18 -1.18
CA ILE A 21 -13.17 -11.32 -0.29
C ILE A 21 -14.10 -10.40 -1.07
N MET A 22 -13.70 -9.96 -2.27
CA MET A 22 -14.55 -9.13 -3.13
C MET A 22 -15.91 -9.77 -3.45
N LYS A 23 -16.05 -11.11 -3.36
CA LYS A 23 -17.30 -11.84 -3.61
C LYS A 23 -18.23 -11.90 -2.41
N ILE A 24 -17.67 -12.02 -1.22
CA ILE A 24 -18.41 -12.27 0.02
C ILE A 24 -18.57 -11.01 0.87
N ALA A 25 -17.77 -9.96 0.62
CA ALA A 25 -17.84 -8.68 1.32
C ALA A 25 -19.26 -8.07 1.36
N PRO A 26 -20.07 -8.06 0.27
CA PRO A 26 -21.43 -7.55 0.34
C PRO A 26 -22.28 -8.22 1.44
N SER A 27 -22.17 -9.54 1.60
CA SER A 27 -22.95 -10.31 2.58
C SER A 27 -22.58 -9.95 4.02
N PHE A 28 -21.30 -9.70 4.31
CA PHE A 28 -20.87 -9.18 5.61
C PHE A 28 -21.38 -7.76 5.86
N LEU A 29 -21.27 -6.89 4.85
CA LEU A 29 -21.66 -5.49 4.96
C LEU A 29 -23.17 -5.29 5.13
N GLU A 30 -24.00 -6.16 4.55
CA GLU A 30 -25.45 -6.22 4.74
C GLU A 30 -25.85 -6.61 6.17
N GLN A 31 -25.05 -7.45 6.84
CA GLN A 31 -25.25 -7.84 8.24
C GLN A 31 -24.76 -6.79 9.23
N GLY A 32 -24.19 -5.68 8.75
CA GLY A 32 -23.58 -4.64 9.60
C GLY A 32 -22.16 -4.97 10.06
N THR A 33 -21.57 -6.08 9.62
CA THR A 33 -20.19 -6.45 9.91
C THR A 33 -19.22 -5.48 9.23
N LYS A 34 -18.22 -5.00 9.98
CA LYS A 34 -17.09 -4.27 9.41
C LYS A 34 -16.00 -5.22 8.91
N ILE A 35 -15.31 -4.84 7.84
CA ILE A 35 -14.26 -5.65 7.21
C ILE A 35 -12.91 -4.97 7.41
N ILE A 36 -11.92 -5.74 7.85
CA ILE A 36 -10.50 -5.39 7.82
C ILE A 36 -9.82 -6.38 6.87
N ASP A 37 -9.55 -5.94 5.63
CA ASP A 37 -8.91 -6.75 4.59
C ASP A 37 -7.39 -6.65 4.70
N LEU A 38 -6.75 -7.76 5.12
CA LEU A 38 -5.29 -7.91 5.14
C LEU A 38 -4.73 -8.31 3.78
N GLY A 39 -5.60 -8.70 2.85
CA GLY A 39 -5.31 -8.98 1.45
C GLY A 39 -5.17 -7.71 0.63
N THR A 40 -5.37 -7.86 -0.68
CA THR A 40 -5.04 -6.83 -1.68
C THR A 40 -6.25 -6.25 -2.39
N ASP A 41 -7.44 -6.79 -2.14
CA ASP A 41 -8.59 -6.60 -3.01
C ASP A 41 -9.10 -5.16 -2.93
N PHE A 42 -9.00 -4.52 -1.76
CA PHE A 42 -9.48 -3.14 -1.57
C PHE A 42 -8.39 -2.07 -1.51
N ARG A 43 -7.10 -2.41 -1.76
CA ARG A 43 -5.97 -1.49 -1.56
C ARG A 43 -5.80 -0.43 -2.65
N LEU A 44 -5.89 -0.85 -3.91
CA LEU A 44 -5.63 0.04 -5.06
C LEU A 44 -6.90 0.77 -5.47
N LYS A 45 -6.80 2.08 -5.66
CA LYS A 45 -7.90 2.97 -6.05
C LYS A 45 -8.02 3.17 -7.56
N ASN A 46 -7.08 2.65 -8.34
CA ASN A 46 -7.15 2.62 -9.79
C ASN A 46 -7.53 1.21 -10.27
N LYS A 47 -8.66 1.13 -10.98
CA LYS A 47 -9.20 -0.14 -11.49
C LYS A 47 -8.30 -0.78 -12.51
N ALA A 48 -7.78 0.00 -13.45
CA ALA A 48 -6.89 -0.51 -14.48
C ALA A 48 -5.62 -1.08 -13.86
N ASP A 49 -5.03 -0.38 -12.88
CA ASP A 49 -3.82 -0.86 -12.19
C ASP A 49 -4.07 -2.17 -11.44
N TRP A 50 -5.23 -2.28 -10.77
CA TRP A 50 -5.61 -3.51 -10.08
C TRP A 50 -5.81 -4.67 -11.07
N GLU A 51 -6.61 -4.47 -12.12
CA GLU A 51 -6.90 -5.52 -13.10
C GLU A 51 -5.64 -5.98 -13.84
N ASN A 52 -4.77 -5.04 -14.22
CA ASN A 52 -3.47 -5.33 -14.82
C ASN A 52 -2.57 -6.12 -13.87
N LYS A 53 -2.57 -5.79 -12.57
CA LYS A 53 -1.66 -6.43 -11.61
C LYS A 53 -2.07 -7.83 -11.20
N TYR A 54 -3.37 -8.06 -11.05
CA TYR A 54 -3.91 -9.33 -10.55
C TYR A 54 -4.43 -10.25 -11.64
N ASP A 55 -4.40 -9.81 -12.91
CA ASP A 55 -4.91 -10.53 -14.08
C ASP A 55 -6.35 -11.05 -13.87
N LYS A 56 -7.17 -10.20 -13.25
CA LYS A 56 -8.55 -10.49 -12.83
C LYS A 56 -9.39 -9.24 -12.95
N LYS A 57 -10.69 -9.41 -13.19
CA LYS A 57 -11.66 -8.32 -13.05
C LYS A 57 -12.12 -8.21 -11.60
N HIS A 58 -12.12 -7.00 -11.06
CA HIS A 58 -12.64 -6.78 -9.72
C HIS A 58 -14.18 -6.76 -9.76
N GLU A 59 -14.82 -7.65 -9.00
CA GLU A 59 -16.28 -7.88 -9.10
C GLU A 59 -17.10 -6.77 -8.44
N ASN A 60 -16.56 -6.10 -7.41
CA ASN A 60 -17.29 -5.08 -6.63
C ASN A 60 -16.47 -3.80 -6.44
N TRP A 61 -16.20 -3.06 -7.54
CA TRP A 61 -15.34 -1.86 -7.49
C TRP A 61 -15.89 -0.72 -6.63
N SER A 62 -17.21 -0.59 -6.51
CA SER A 62 -17.83 0.41 -5.60
C SER A 62 -17.41 0.21 -4.14
N LEU A 63 -17.18 -1.04 -3.72
CA LEU A 63 -16.64 -1.33 -2.39
C LEU A 63 -15.18 -0.90 -2.25
N VAL A 64 -14.41 -0.98 -3.34
CA VAL A 64 -13.04 -0.44 -3.38
C VAL A 64 -13.06 1.06 -3.20
N GLU A 65 -14.00 1.77 -3.83
CA GLU A 65 -14.15 3.23 -3.66
C GLU A 65 -14.49 3.60 -2.21
N GLU A 66 -15.39 2.85 -1.56
CA GLU A 66 -15.76 3.00 -0.15
C GLU A 66 -14.61 2.69 0.84
N ALA A 67 -13.75 1.72 0.51
CA ALA A 67 -12.73 1.25 1.44
C ALA A 67 -11.71 2.34 1.82
N VAL A 68 -11.26 2.35 3.07
CA VAL A 68 -10.17 3.26 3.49
C VAL A 68 -8.85 2.52 3.41
N TYR A 69 -7.92 3.00 2.59
CA TYR A 69 -6.54 2.51 2.58
C TYR A 69 -5.84 2.96 3.85
N GLU A 70 -5.54 2.01 4.73
CA GLU A 70 -5.16 2.34 6.10
C GLU A 70 -3.69 2.74 6.17
N ILE A 71 -3.43 3.97 6.63
CA ILE A 71 -2.19 4.30 7.33
C ILE A 71 -2.64 5.12 8.52
N THR A 72 -2.60 4.54 9.71
CA THR A 72 -3.23 5.10 10.92
C THR A 72 -2.72 6.53 11.22
N GLU A 73 -1.46 6.85 10.92
CA GLU A 73 -0.85 8.17 11.06
C GLU A 73 -1.38 9.21 10.06
N LEU A 74 -1.93 8.75 8.92
CA LEU A 74 -2.39 9.62 7.83
C LEU A 74 -3.92 9.73 7.75
N HIS A 75 -4.65 8.65 8.06
CA HIS A 75 -6.09 8.53 7.76
C HIS A 75 -6.96 8.23 9.00
N ARG A 76 -6.52 8.67 10.18
CA ARG A 76 -7.14 8.33 11.47
C ARG A 76 -8.63 8.68 11.57
N VAL A 77 -9.06 9.75 10.90
CA VAL A 77 -10.45 10.24 10.95
C VAL A 77 -11.35 9.40 10.05
N GLU A 78 -10.86 9.06 8.86
CA GLU A 78 -11.50 8.23 7.87
C GLU A 78 -11.69 6.81 8.38
N ILE A 79 -10.63 6.23 8.98
CA ILE A 79 -10.64 4.87 9.56
C ILE A 79 -11.77 4.71 10.59
N ARG A 80 -12.01 5.71 11.44
CA ARG A 80 -13.07 5.64 12.47
C ARG A 80 -14.47 5.47 11.89
N LYS A 81 -14.70 5.98 10.68
CA LYS A 81 -16.00 5.95 10.00
C LYS A 81 -16.11 4.79 8.99
N ALA A 82 -15.00 4.11 8.71
CA ALA A 82 -14.92 3.09 7.68
C ALA A 82 -15.74 1.84 8.05
N ARG A 83 -16.39 1.28 7.02
CA ARG A 83 -16.97 -0.07 7.05
C ARG A 83 -16.02 -1.11 6.48
N ILE A 84 -15.14 -0.69 5.58
CA ILE A 84 -14.07 -1.50 4.98
C ILE A 84 -12.74 -0.78 5.19
N ILE A 85 -11.79 -1.46 5.80
CA ILE A 85 -10.42 -1.01 5.97
C ILE A 85 -9.54 -1.92 5.12
N ALA A 86 -8.81 -1.32 4.17
CA ALA A 86 -7.82 -2.02 3.38
C ALA A 86 -6.46 -1.87 4.06
N ASN A 87 -6.05 -2.90 4.78
CA ASN A 87 -4.79 -2.91 5.51
C ASN A 87 -3.62 -2.99 4.50
N PRO A 88 -2.65 -2.08 4.58
CA PRO A 88 -1.56 -1.94 3.62
C PRO A 88 -0.56 -3.09 3.68
N GLY A 89 0.20 -3.27 2.59
CA GLY A 89 1.36 -4.15 2.61
C GLY A 89 2.43 -3.65 3.57
N CYS A 90 3.11 -4.56 4.28
CA CYS A 90 4.13 -4.22 5.27
C CYS A 90 5.27 -3.35 4.72
N TYR A 91 5.70 -3.60 3.48
CA TYR A 91 6.68 -2.77 2.79
C TYR A 91 6.09 -1.42 2.36
N SER A 92 4.83 -1.40 1.91
CA SER A 92 4.13 -0.17 1.52
C SER A 92 4.05 0.79 2.70
N SER A 93 3.60 0.31 3.87
CA SER A 93 3.50 1.10 5.09
C SER A 93 4.84 1.67 5.51
N ALA A 94 5.89 0.83 5.57
CA ALA A 94 7.23 1.26 5.94
C ALA A 94 7.75 2.35 5.00
N SER A 95 7.57 2.17 3.68
CA SER A 95 8.03 3.11 2.66
C SER A 95 7.27 4.44 2.71
N ILE A 96 5.94 4.38 2.81
CA ILE A 96 5.10 5.57 2.87
C ILE A 96 5.39 6.35 4.16
N LEU A 97 5.50 5.69 5.31
CA LEU A 97 5.78 6.38 6.58
C LEU A 97 7.19 6.99 6.61
N ALA A 98 8.19 6.33 6.02
CA ALA A 98 9.54 6.86 5.93
C ALA A 98 9.61 8.15 5.08
N VAL A 99 8.85 8.19 3.98
CA VAL A 99 8.93 9.27 2.99
C VAL A 99 7.88 10.37 3.19
N ALA A 100 6.75 10.06 3.85
CA ALA A 100 5.64 11.01 4.01
C ALA A 100 6.03 12.36 4.64
N PRO A 101 6.88 12.45 5.68
CA PRO A 101 7.31 13.74 6.23
C PRO A 101 8.11 14.58 5.22
N LEU A 102 8.97 13.94 4.44
CA LEU A 102 9.83 14.60 3.45
C LEU A 102 9.00 15.18 2.30
N VAL A 103 8.05 14.38 1.79
CA VAL A 103 7.13 14.80 0.72
C VAL A 103 6.23 15.93 1.20
N LYS A 104 5.66 15.84 2.41
CA LYS A 104 4.84 16.92 2.99
C LYS A 104 5.62 18.22 3.21
N ALA A 105 6.91 18.12 3.58
CA ALA A 105 7.76 19.29 3.79
C ALA A 105 8.23 19.95 2.48
N ASN A 106 7.94 19.35 1.32
CA ASN A 106 8.44 19.77 0.00
C ASN A 106 9.97 19.96 -0.03
N ASN A 107 10.68 19.21 0.83
CA ASN A 107 12.12 19.36 1.01
C ASN A 107 12.86 18.70 -0.16
N ARG A 108 13.40 19.55 -1.04
CA ARG A 108 14.33 19.13 -2.10
C ARG A 108 15.63 18.61 -1.45
N PHE A 109 16.05 17.41 -1.84
CA PHE A 109 17.23 16.73 -1.31
C PHE A 109 18.48 17.63 -1.36
N ARG A 110 19.20 17.73 -0.24
CA ARG A 110 20.59 18.22 -0.21
C ARG A 110 21.51 17.01 0.00
N ASN A 111 22.44 16.83 -0.94
CA ASN A 111 23.41 15.74 -0.92
C ASN A 111 24.44 15.97 0.20
N HIS A 112 24.28 15.30 1.35
CA HIS A 112 25.35 15.22 2.34
C HIS A 112 25.78 13.76 2.51
N HIS A 113 27.10 13.54 2.42
CA HIS A 113 27.79 12.26 2.43
C HIS A 113 27.32 11.21 3.48
N PRO A 114 26.93 11.57 4.73
CA PRO A 114 26.48 10.57 5.70
C PRO A 114 25.10 9.98 5.43
N GLU A 115 24.27 10.55 4.56
CA GLU A 115 22.92 10.04 4.25
C GLU A 115 22.94 8.90 3.19
N ILE A 116 24.07 8.71 2.51
CA ILE A 116 24.25 7.76 1.40
C ILE A 116 25.21 6.62 1.78
N ALA A 117 26.16 6.89 2.69
CA ALA A 117 27.13 5.90 3.13
C ALA A 117 26.46 4.83 4.04
N ASN A 118 26.66 3.55 3.70
CA ASN A 118 26.05 2.32 4.25
C ASN A 118 24.77 1.80 3.57
N ASN A 119 24.37 2.35 2.42
CA ASN A 119 23.28 1.75 1.64
C ASN A 119 23.81 0.66 0.68
N ILE A 120 23.28 -0.55 0.78
CA ILE A 120 23.40 -1.56 -0.29
C ILE A 120 22.56 -1.05 -1.46
N VAL A 121 23.16 -0.95 -2.65
CA VAL A 121 22.48 -0.51 -3.89
C VAL A 121 22.26 -1.74 -4.77
N PRO A 122 21.05 -2.29 -4.86
CA PRO A 122 20.71 -3.29 -5.87
C PRO A 122 20.49 -2.59 -7.22
N CYS A 123 21.09 -3.13 -8.28
CA CYS A 123 20.82 -2.72 -9.66
C CYS A 123 19.78 -3.67 -10.31
N ASN A 124 18.72 -3.07 -10.84
CA ASN A 124 17.65 -3.66 -11.67
C ASN A 124 16.86 -4.84 -11.09
N VAL A 125 15.70 -4.54 -10.47
CA VAL A 125 14.55 -5.45 -10.36
C VAL A 125 13.28 -4.63 -10.58
N VAL A 126 12.53 -4.93 -11.65
CA VAL A 126 11.31 -4.22 -12.04
C VAL A 126 10.09 -5.07 -11.64
N ASP A 127 9.04 -4.42 -11.13
CA ASP A 127 7.67 -4.94 -10.96
C ASP A 127 7.29 -5.72 -9.67
N HIS A 128 7.60 -5.15 -8.49
CA HIS A 128 7.09 -5.66 -7.21
C HIS A 128 5.67 -5.14 -6.89
N ARG A 129 4.80 -5.96 -6.28
CA ARG A 129 3.37 -5.62 -6.07
C ARG A 129 3.12 -4.40 -5.18
N HIS A 130 4.03 -4.12 -4.25
CA HIS A 130 3.97 -2.95 -3.36
C HIS A 130 4.25 -1.62 -4.08
N THR A 131 4.84 -1.60 -5.29
CA THR A 131 5.16 -0.35 -5.99
C THR A 131 3.92 0.50 -6.22
N TYR A 132 2.82 -0.11 -6.71
CA TYR A 132 1.55 0.58 -6.94
C TYR A 132 0.97 1.20 -5.66
N GLU A 133 1.09 0.48 -4.54
CA GLU A 133 0.62 0.98 -3.24
C GLU A 133 1.46 2.18 -2.76
N ILE A 134 2.79 2.09 -2.88
CA ILE A 134 3.70 3.16 -2.46
C ILE A 134 3.47 4.41 -3.32
N GLU A 135 3.40 4.26 -4.64
CA GLU A 135 3.15 5.38 -5.56
C GLU A 135 1.79 6.03 -5.29
N GLN A 136 0.72 5.26 -5.12
CA GLN A 136 -0.59 5.79 -4.74
C GLN A 136 -0.53 6.59 -3.43
N GLY A 137 0.10 6.02 -2.39
CA GLY A 137 0.23 6.67 -1.09
C GLY A 137 1.00 7.99 -1.16
N LEU A 138 2.09 8.03 -1.94
CA LEU A 138 2.91 9.24 -2.09
C LEU A 138 2.27 10.30 -2.99
N ARG A 139 1.54 9.90 -4.04
CA ARG A 139 0.80 10.84 -4.91
C ARG A 139 -0.25 11.63 -4.13
N ASN A 140 -0.91 11.02 -3.15
CA ASN A 140 -1.86 11.72 -2.29
C ASN A 140 -1.20 12.79 -1.40
N LEU A 141 0.13 12.75 -1.24
CA LEU A 141 0.89 13.68 -0.41
C LEU A 141 1.72 14.69 -1.23
N SER A 142 1.85 14.49 -2.54
CA SER A 142 2.72 15.26 -3.44
C SER A 142 1.92 16.07 -4.45
N SER A 143 2.44 17.23 -4.86
CA SER A 143 1.86 18.05 -5.95
C SER A 143 2.35 17.66 -7.35
N GLY A 144 3.21 16.64 -7.48
CA GLY A 144 3.82 16.20 -8.74
C GLY A 144 3.80 14.69 -8.93
N GLU A 145 4.20 14.23 -10.12
CA GLU A 145 4.28 12.80 -10.43
C GLU A 145 5.36 12.12 -9.59
N VAL A 146 5.02 10.99 -8.97
CA VAL A 146 5.93 10.20 -8.13
C VAL A 146 6.14 8.85 -8.82
N THR A 147 7.39 8.56 -9.14
CA THR A 147 7.85 7.26 -9.67
C THR A 147 8.72 6.59 -8.63
N VAL A 148 8.44 5.32 -8.31
CA VAL A 148 9.17 4.56 -7.30
C VAL A 148 9.80 3.32 -7.91
N HIS A 149 11.12 3.18 -7.73
CA HIS A 149 11.82 1.92 -7.97
C HIS A 149 11.91 1.17 -6.64
N PHE A 150 11.24 0.02 -6.55
CA PHE A 150 11.20 -0.77 -5.32
C PHE A 150 11.78 -2.16 -5.56
N THR A 151 12.77 -2.54 -4.75
CA THR A 151 13.42 -3.85 -4.79
C THR A 151 13.43 -4.46 -3.40
N THR A 152 12.94 -5.69 -3.28
CA THR A 152 12.97 -6.45 -2.03
C THR A 152 14.14 -7.44 -2.03
N SER A 153 14.90 -7.47 -0.94
CA SER A 153 15.86 -8.55 -0.68
C SER A 153 15.40 -9.36 0.52
N TYR A 154 15.28 -10.68 0.36
CA TYR A 154 14.94 -11.57 1.47
C TYR A 154 16.18 -11.87 2.31
N VAL A 155 16.08 -11.61 3.61
CA VAL A 155 17.11 -11.97 4.60
C VAL A 155 16.59 -13.14 5.43
N PRO A 156 17.18 -14.35 5.31
CA PRO A 156 16.77 -15.51 6.11
C PRO A 156 16.88 -15.21 7.62
N ASN A 157 15.92 -15.71 8.40
CA ASN A 157 15.87 -15.65 9.88
C ASN A 157 15.68 -14.25 10.50
N ASN A 158 15.20 -13.27 9.74
CA ASN A 158 14.78 -11.98 10.29
C ASN A 158 13.23 -11.85 10.26
N PRO A 159 12.54 -11.76 11.41
CA PRO A 159 11.09 -11.50 11.43
C PRO A 159 10.74 -10.04 11.07
N TRP A 160 11.73 -9.15 10.98
CA TRP A 160 11.54 -7.74 10.70
C TRP A 160 11.72 -7.41 9.21
N ASN A 161 10.79 -6.63 8.65
CA ASN A 161 10.96 -6.05 7.33
C ASN A 161 11.89 -4.83 7.44
N THR A 162 13.07 -4.89 6.83
CA THR A 162 13.97 -3.73 6.68
C THR A 162 13.75 -3.11 5.31
N CYS A 163 13.43 -1.82 5.27
CA CYS A 163 13.22 -1.07 4.03
C CYS A 163 14.32 -0.02 3.88
N ASN A 164 15.18 -0.16 2.87
CA ASN A 164 16.16 0.85 2.49
C ASN A 164 15.63 1.59 1.25
N LEU A 165 15.34 2.88 1.38
CA LEU A 165 14.95 3.74 0.27
C LEU A 165 16.10 4.72 -0.08
N PRO A 166 16.94 4.41 -1.08
CA PRO A 166 17.81 5.41 -1.67
C PRO A 166 16.95 6.42 -2.44
N LEU A 167 16.91 7.67 -1.98
CA LEU A 167 16.21 8.75 -2.66
C LEU A 167 17.19 9.46 -3.60
N LEU A 168 16.91 9.43 -4.89
CA LEU A 168 17.69 10.10 -5.92
C LEU A 168 16.98 11.40 -6.34
N PRO A 169 17.68 12.53 -6.50
CA PRO A 169 17.09 13.75 -7.04
C PRO A 169 16.60 13.55 -8.49
N HIS A 170 15.73 14.45 -8.96
CA HIS A 170 15.21 14.43 -10.34
C HIS A 170 16.37 14.48 -11.37
N PRO A 171 16.25 13.84 -12.55
CA PRO A 171 17.30 13.81 -13.58
C PRO A 171 17.89 15.18 -13.95
N GLU A 172 17.11 16.25 -13.82
CA GLU A 172 17.52 17.65 -14.05
C GLU A 172 18.66 18.15 -13.14
N TYR A 173 18.94 17.46 -12.02
CA TYR A 173 20.01 17.82 -11.09
C TYR A 173 21.34 17.10 -11.38
N TYR A 174 21.41 16.26 -12.42
CA TYR A 174 22.63 15.55 -12.83
C TYR A 174 23.38 16.21 -13.99
N THR A 175 22.84 17.30 -14.56
CA THR A 175 23.53 18.12 -15.56
C THR A 175 24.18 19.32 -14.87
N GLY A 176 25.39 19.11 -14.37
CA GLY A 176 26.26 20.15 -13.80
C GLY A 176 27.72 19.84 -14.09
#